data_AF-A0A1G8D5N4-F1
#
_entry.id   AF-A0A1G8D5N4-F1
#
_cell.length_a   1.000
_cell.length_b   1.000
_cell.length_c   1.000
_cell.angle_alpha   90.00
_cell.angle_beta   90.00
_cell.angle_gamma   90.00
#
_symmetry.space_group_name_H-M   'P 1'
#
loop_
_entity.id
_entity.type
_entity.pdbx_description
1 polymer ?
#
loop_
_entity_poly.entity_id
_entity_poly.type
_entity_poly.pdbx_seq_one_letter_code
_entity_poly.pdbx_strand_id
1 'polypeptide(L)'
;MLVFGTQVHIVTFIFILLEASMLVFQAALYFLRPQELNRLLYLLLLFLMLFYNITGGLFPDPSIKMIPVNIQEMIAYGSGFLMASYFPYYFYQAFNLKQLRWHALYGVPLFLFLPYLIFFVIVYSINGNLNVDIRYGMIVPFAYALVLLWVMFKAIHYQNRELKNKKQYLDELFMYLAVSPWAALAFFGLVEESQLFEVLCTNTGIVAITFIYFRKMISHEHDEHRAFQEAVLKLRNRQDDFEQQAKSYGYSRRETEIVLLLCQGLTYKAIGDRLFISENTVDNTVQKIYSKTGVKSKLELIRKLGF
;
A
#
# COMPACT_ATOMS: atom_id res chain seq x y z
N MET A 1 0.95 32.71 -14.57
CA MET A 1 1.58 33.65 -13.61
C MET A 1 2.69 32.89 -12.91
N LEU A 2 3.90 33.43 -12.92
CA LEU A 2 5.06 32.84 -12.26
C LEU A 2 5.11 33.26 -10.80
N VAL A 3 5.61 32.39 -9.92
CA VAL A 3 5.61 32.63 -8.47
C VAL A 3 7.02 33.00 -8.01
N PHE A 4 7.12 33.99 -7.11
CA PHE A 4 8.36 34.39 -6.44
C PHE A 4 9.55 34.74 -7.35
N GLY A 5 9.30 35.15 -8.61
CA GLY A 5 10.35 35.43 -9.58
C GLY A 5 11.09 34.19 -10.10
N THR A 6 10.56 32.99 -9.85
CA THR A 6 11.08 31.70 -10.35
C THR A 6 10.38 31.28 -11.64
N GLN A 7 10.85 30.20 -12.28
CA GLN A 7 10.18 29.56 -13.41
C GLN A 7 8.95 28.71 -13.01
N VAL A 8 8.63 28.65 -11.70
CA VAL A 8 7.51 27.86 -11.19
C VAL A 8 6.19 28.52 -11.59
N HIS A 9 5.38 27.79 -12.35
CA HIS A 9 4.02 28.20 -12.66
C HIS A 9 3.13 28.12 -11.40
N ILE A 10 2.21 29.08 -11.23
CA ILE A 10 1.31 29.12 -10.05
C ILE A 10 0.51 27.82 -9.84
N VAL A 11 0.15 27.15 -10.93
CA VAL A 11 -0.54 25.85 -10.88
C VAL A 11 0.36 24.78 -10.26
N THR A 12 1.62 24.69 -10.69
CA THR A 12 2.62 23.77 -10.12
C THR A 12 2.84 24.06 -8.64
N PHE A 13 2.92 25.33 -8.25
CA PHE A 13 3.06 25.73 -6.85
C PHE A 13 1.88 25.25 -5.98
N ILE A 14 0.64 25.37 -6.49
CA ILE A 14 -0.55 24.86 -5.79
C ILE A 14 -0.46 23.33 -5.62
N PHE A 15 -0.05 22.60 -6.66
CA PHE A 15 0.14 21.15 -6.55
C PHE A 15 1.23 20.79 -5.55
N ILE A 16 2.37 21.48 -5.54
CA ILE A 16 3.45 21.28 -4.55
C ILE A 16 2.93 21.43 -3.12
N LEU A 17 2.15 22.48 -2.84
CA LEU A 17 1.57 22.69 -1.51
C LEU A 17 0.60 21.56 -1.12
N LEU A 18 -0.26 21.16 -2.06
CA LEU A 18 -1.22 20.08 -1.85
C LEU A 18 -0.50 18.74 -1.62
N GLU A 19 0.48 18.40 -2.45
CA GLU A 19 1.28 17.18 -2.33
C GLU A 19 2.11 17.15 -1.06
N ALA A 20 2.73 18.27 -0.67
CA ALA A 20 3.47 18.37 0.59
C ALA A 20 2.55 18.14 1.79
N SER A 21 1.35 18.73 1.78
CA SER A 21 0.36 18.50 2.85
C SER A 21 -0.08 17.03 2.92
N MET A 22 -0.31 16.40 1.77
CA MET A 22 -0.66 14.98 1.68
C MET A 22 0.47 14.08 2.14
N LEU A 23 1.71 14.39 1.78
CA LEU A 23 2.90 13.64 2.17
C LEU A 23 3.06 13.65 3.70
N VAL A 24 2.97 14.83 4.33
CA VAL A 24 3.07 14.96 5.79
C VAL A 24 1.94 14.19 6.49
N PHE A 25 0.70 14.35 6.01
CA PHE A 25 -0.45 13.65 6.56
C PHE A 25 -0.29 12.12 6.47
N GLN A 26 0.10 11.61 5.31
CA GLN A 26 0.31 10.17 5.09
C GLN A 26 1.51 9.63 5.86
N ALA A 27 2.56 10.44 6.02
CA ALA A 27 3.74 10.04 6.80
C ALA A 27 3.37 9.86 8.27
N ALA A 28 2.58 10.79 8.83
CA ALA A 28 2.06 10.67 10.19
C ALA A 28 1.24 9.38 10.36
N LEU A 29 0.35 9.08 9.40
CA LEU A 29 -0.42 7.84 9.39
C LEU A 29 0.47 6.59 9.26
N TYR A 30 1.55 6.64 8.51
CA TYR A 30 2.51 5.52 8.40
C TYR A 30 3.25 5.27 9.71
N PHE A 31 3.71 6.31 10.40
CA PHE A 31 4.38 6.14 11.69
C PHE A 31 3.45 5.56 12.77
N LEU A 32 2.14 5.79 12.68
CA LEU A 32 1.16 5.14 13.55
C LEU A 32 0.99 3.64 13.25
N ARG A 33 1.20 3.21 11.99
CA ARG A 33 1.04 1.81 11.54
C ARG A 33 2.09 1.44 10.47
N PRO A 34 3.35 1.16 10.86
CA PRO A 34 4.45 0.97 9.90
C PRO A 34 4.39 -0.36 9.13
N GLN A 35 3.49 -1.27 9.51
CA GLN A 35 3.37 -2.62 8.92
C GLN A 35 2.70 -2.61 7.54
N GLU A 36 2.08 -1.50 7.13
CA GLU A 36 1.37 -1.38 5.86
C GLU A 36 2.33 -1.05 4.70
N LEU A 37 2.82 -2.07 3.99
CA LEU A 37 3.69 -1.90 2.82
C LEU A 37 3.07 -0.98 1.75
N ASN A 38 1.77 -1.11 1.48
CA ASN A 38 1.07 -0.29 0.50
C ASN A 38 1.14 1.22 0.82
N ARG A 39 1.18 1.58 2.11
CA ARG A 39 1.30 2.96 2.56
C ARG A 39 2.69 3.51 2.31
N LEU A 40 3.72 2.71 2.57
CA LEU A 40 5.10 3.08 2.25
C LEU A 40 5.28 3.29 0.73
N LEU A 41 4.71 2.39 -0.08
CA LEU A 41 4.79 2.49 -1.54
C LEU A 41 4.13 3.77 -2.07
N TYR A 42 2.98 4.13 -1.49
CA TYR A 42 2.27 5.35 -1.82
C TYR A 42 2.99 6.62 -1.32
N LEU A 43 3.60 6.58 -0.13
CA LEU A 43 4.45 7.66 0.36
C LEU A 43 5.65 7.92 -0.54
N LEU A 44 6.30 6.85 -1.02
CA LEU A 44 7.38 6.97 -1.99
C LEU A 44 6.88 7.59 -3.30
N LEU A 45 5.67 7.23 -3.76
CA LEU A 45 5.05 7.84 -4.93
C LEU A 45 4.86 9.36 -4.75
N LEU A 46 4.29 9.78 -3.61
CA LEU A 46 4.10 11.20 -3.29
C LEU A 46 5.43 11.96 -3.16
N PHE A 47 6.43 11.34 -2.55
CA PHE A 47 7.75 11.93 -2.40
C PHE A 47 8.43 12.15 -3.77
N LEU A 48 8.42 11.14 -4.64
CA LEU A 48 8.98 11.23 -5.98
C LEU A 48 8.26 12.28 -6.83
N MET A 49 6.94 12.41 -6.66
CA MET A 49 6.18 13.45 -7.34
C MET A 49 6.56 14.85 -6.87
N LEU A 50 6.58 15.04 -5.55
CA LEU A 50 6.95 16.32 -4.95
C LEU A 50 8.37 16.71 -5.39
N PHE A 51 9.28 15.74 -5.41
CA PHE A 51 10.63 15.92 -5.94
C PHE A 51 10.61 16.37 -7.40
N TYR A 52 9.87 15.69 -8.28
CA TYR A 52 9.72 16.07 -9.69
C TYR A 52 9.14 17.48 -9.87
N ASN A 53 8.06 17.83 -9.18
CA ASN A 53 7.43 19.14 -9.32
C ASN A 53 8.34 20.27 -8.82
N ILE A 54 9.07 20.05 -7.73
CA ILE A 54 10.01 21.03 -7.18
C ILE A 54 11.19 21.19 -8.15
N THR A 55 11.83 20.10 -8.57
CA THR A 55 13.01 20.19 -9.45
C THR A 55 12.65 20.68 -10.84
N GLY A 56 11.58 20.18 -11.45
CA GLY A 56 11.13 20.62 -12.78
C GLY A 56 10.56 22.05 -12.79
N GLY A 57 10.11 22.56 -11.64
CA GLY A 57 9.66 23.95 -11.51
C GLY A 57 10.79 24.94 -11.22
N LEU A 58 11.80 24.54 -10.44
CA LEU A 58 12.91 25.40 -10.04
C LEU A 58 14.08 25.37 -11.04
N PHE A 59 14.31 24.24 -11.70
CA PHE A 59 15.47 24.04 -12.55
C PHE A 59 15.10 23.98 -14.04
N PRO A 60 15.93 24.54 -14.93
CA PRO A 60 17.19 25.24 -14.64
C PRO A 60 17.00 26.73 -14.31
N ASP A 61 17.62 27.19 -13.23
CA ASP A 61 17.72 28.60 -12.84
C ASP A 61 19.19 29.03 -12.70
N PRO A 62 19.72 29.85 -13.64
CA PRO A 62 21.07 30.38 -13.58
C PRO A 62 21.37 31.26 -12.36
N SER A 63 20.35 31.77 -11.66
CA SER A 63 20.52 32.54 -10.43
C SER A 63 21.03 31.69 -9.26
N ILE A 64 20.75 30.38 -9.29
CA ILE A 64 21.19 29.40 -8.29
C ILE A 64 22.64 29.01 -8.58
N LYS A 65 23.59 29.82 -8.12
CA LYS A 65 25.03 29.60 -8.34
C LYS A 65 25.62 28.37 -7.64
N MET A 66 24.90 27.80 -6.67
CA MET A 66 25.38 26.64 -5.88
C MET A 66 25.43 25.36 -6.72
N ILE A 67 24.55 25.24 -7.73
CA ILE A 67 24.43 24.05 -8.57
C ILE A 67 24.65 24.50 -10.01
N PRO A 68 25.66 23.99 -10.73
CA PRO A 68 25.88 24.38 -12.12
C PRO A 68 24.70 23.90 -13.00
N VAL A 69 24.40 24.69 -14.04
CA VAL A 69 23.17 24.54 -14.85
C VAL A 69 23.03 23.15 -15.46
N ASN A 70 24.14 22.55 -15.90
CA ASN A 70 24.16 21.18 -16.39
C ASN A 70 23.64 20.16 -15.35
N ILE A 71 24.04 20.28 -14.08
CA ILE A 71 23.56 19.41 -13.00
C ILE A 71 22.09 19.71 -12.70
N GLN A 72 21.66 20.96 -12.78
CA GLN A 72 20.26 21.33 -12.60
C GLN A 72 19.36 20.66 -13.66
N GLU A 73 19.77 20.68 -14.93
CA GLU A 73 19.06 20.00 -16.02
C GLU A 73 19.03 18.48 -15.81
N MET A 74 20.16 17.86 -15.45
CA MET A 74 20.20 16.44 -15.12
C MET A 74 19.18 16.11 -14.02
N ILE A 75 19.12 16.90 -12.95
CA ILE A 75 18.18 16.67 -11.85
C ILE A 75 16.73 16.84 -12.30
N ALA A 76 16.41 17.87 -13.10
CA ALA A 76 15.07 18.15 -13.58
C ALA A 76 14.52 17.05 -14.50
N TYR A 77 15.32 16.58 -15.47
CA TYR A 77 14.91 15.47 -16.34
C TYR A 77 14.92 14.13 -15.60
N GLY A 78 15.93 13.91 -14.75
CA GLY A 78 16.10 12.67 -13.98
C GLY A 78 14.98 12.42 -12.99
N SER A 79 14.43 13.45 -12.35
CA SER A 79 13.29 13.31 -11.44
C SER A 79 12.05 12.78 -12.16
N GLY A 80 11.78 13.25 -13.38
CA GLY A 80 10.65 12.79 -14.20
C GLY A 80 10.80 11.32 -14.59
N PHE A 81 12.00 10.92 -15.02
CA PHE A 81 12.33 9.52 -15.31
C PHE A 81 12.20 8.61 -14.09
N LEU A 82 12.74 9.04 -12.95
CA LEU A 82 12.67 8.32 -11.69
C LEU A 82 11.21 8.09 -11.27
N MET A 83 10.38 9.13 -11.38
CA MET A 83 8.96 9.07 -11.06
C MET A 83 8.20 8.13 -12.02
N ALA A 84 8.37 8.29 -13.33
CA ALA A 84 7.72 7.44 -14.33
C ALA A 84 8.11 5.96 -14.18
N SER A 85 9.39 5.71 -13.89
CA SER A 85 9.96 4.37 -13.70
C SER A 85 9.43 3.67 -12.45
N TYR A 86 8.93 4.42 -11.47
CA TYR A 86 8.40 3.84 -10.25
C TYR A 86 7.01 3.21 -10.45
N PHE A 87 6.20 3.67 -11.43
CA PHE A 87 4.83 3.18 -11.61
C PHE A 87 4.72 1.66 -11.82
N PRO A 88 5.51 1.00 -12.69
CA PRO A 88 5.39 -0.45 -12.85
C PRO A 88 5.71 -1.22 -11.57
N TYR A 89 6.66 -0.73 -10.76
CA TYR A 89 6.97 -1.31 -9.46
C TYR A 89 5.85 -1.09 -8.44
N TYR A 90 5.31 0.13 -8.39
CA TYR A 90 4.16 0.46 -7.56
C TYR A 90 2.98 -0.47 -7.89
N PHE A 91 2.62 -0.63 -9.17
CA PHE A 91 1.53 -1.52 -9.58
C PHE A 91 1.80 -3.00 -9.29
N TYR A 92 3.04 -3.44 -9.52
CA TYR A 92 3.46 -4.80 -9.19
C TYR A 92 3.23 -5.13 -7.71
N GLN A 93 3.66 -4.25 -6.80
CA GLN A 93 3.57 -4.50 -5.36
C GLN A 93 2.18 -4.16 -4.80
N ALA A 94 1.61 -2.99 -5.10
CA ALA A 94 0.38 -2.50 -4.50
C ALA A 94 -0.88 -3.28 -4.91
N PHE A 95 -0.86 -3.88 -6.10
CA PHE A 95 -1.97 -4.70 -6.62
C PHE A 95 -1.61 -6.18 -6.76
N ASN A 96 -0.37 -6.57 -6.42
CA ASN A 96 0.13 -7.94 -6.56
C ASN A 96 0.03 -8.47 -8.01
N LEU A 97 0.30 -7.61 -8.99
CA LEU A 97 0.26 -7.92 -10.41
C LEU A 97 1.50 -8.71 -10.84
N LYS A 98 1.54 -10.02 -10.56
CA LYS A 98 2.72 -10.88 -10.79
C LYS A 98 3.29 -10.83 -12.21
N GLN A 99 2.46 -10.57 -13.22
CA GLN A 99 2.88 -10.44 -14.62
C GLN A 99 3.82 -9.24 -14.86
N LEU A 100 3.74 -8.20 -14.02
CA LEU A 100 4.60 -7.03 -14.11
C LEU A 100 5.98 -7.23 -13.49
N ARG A 101 6.24 -8.35 -12.78
CA ARG A 101 7.49 -8.56 -12.03
C ARG A 101 8.74 -8.34 -12.88
N TRP A 102 8.78 -8.91 -14.09
CA TRP A 102 9.95 -8.77 -14.98
C TRP A 102 10.14 -7.32 -15.44
N HIS A 103 9.04 -6.67 -15.83
CA HIS A 103 9.07 -5.28 -16.27
C HIS A 103 9.48 -4.34 -15.12
N ALA A 104 8.96 -4.54 -13.91
CA ALA A 104 9.27 -3.73 -12.74
C ALA A 104 10.73 -3.89 -12.26
N LEU A 105 11.28 -5.11 -12.29
CA LEU A 105 12.62 -5.39 -11.73
C LEU A 105 13.75 -5.29 -12.74
N TYR A 106 13.50 -5.59 -14.02
CA TYR A 106 14.55 -5.67 -15.04
C TYR A 106 14.27 -4.76 -16.23
N GLY A 107 13.03 -4.79 -16.74
CA GLY A 107 12.70 -4.04 -17.94
C GLY A 107 12.80 -2.52 -17.74
N VAL A 108 12.24 -1.98 -16.65
CA VAL A 108 12.35 -0.55 -16.31
C VAL A 108 13.81 -0.11 -16.11
N PRO A 109 14.63 -0.79 -15.29
CA PRO A 109 16.05 -0.46 -15.21
C PRO A 109 16.77 -0.48 -16.57
N LEU A 110 16.47 -1.44 -17.42
CA LEU A 110 17.15 -1.63 -18.71
C LEU A 110 16.71 -0.64 -19.79
N PHE A 111 15.42 -0.30 -19.85
CA PHE A 111 14.85 0.47 -20.97
C PHE A 111 14.41 1.88 -20.61
N LEU A 112 14.36 2.24 -19.31
CA LEU A 112 14.11 3.62 -18.86
C LEU A 112 15.34 4.22 -18.17
N PHE A 113 15.83 3.59 -17.09
CA PHE A 113 16.95 4.14 -16.32
C PHE A 113 18.29 4.11 -17.07
N LEU A 114 18.62 3.00 -17.72
CA LEU A 114 19.91 2.87 -18.40
C LEU A 114 20.05 3.88 -19.57
N PRO A 115 19.06 4.06 -20.46
CA PRO A 115 19.10 5.14 -21.45
C PRO A 115 19.27 6.52 -20.81
N TYR A 116 18.57 6.78 -19.69
CA TYR A 116 18.73 8.03 -18.97
C TYR A 116 20.17 8.25 -18.48
N LEU A 117 20.77 7.25 -17.83
CA LEU A 117 22.17 7.33 -17.36
C LEU A 117 23.16 7.54 -18.51
N ILE A 118 22.96 6.85 -19.63
CA ILE A 118 23.84 6.98 -20.80
C ILE A 118 23.72 8.39 -21.40
N PHE A 119 22.51 8.81 -21.77
CA PHE A 119 22.34 10.05 -22.54
C PHE A 119 22.39 11.31 -21.67
N PHE A 120 21.68 11.33 -20.55
CA PHE A 120 21.53 12.54 -19.74
C PHE A 120 22.61 12.70 -18.67
N VAL A 121 23.26 11.63 -18.22
CA VAL A 121 24.36 11.73 -17.25
C VAL A 121 25.72 11.69 -17.95
N ILE A 122 25.97 10.70 -18.80
CA ILE A 122 27.30 10.53 -19.42
C ILE A 122 27.47 11.41 -20.66
N VAL A 123 26.62 11.24 -21.68
CA VAL A 123 26.77 11.94 -22.98
C VAL A 123 26.57 13.44 -22.80
N TYR A 124 25.53 13.86 -22.08
CA TYR A 124 25.27 15.26 -21.80
C TYR A 124 26.41 15.93 -21.00
N SER A 125 27.02 15.23 -20.04
CA SER A 125 28.17 15.78 -19.29
C SER A 125 29.41 16.00 -20.17
N ILE A 126 29.55 15.28 -21.29
CA ILE A 126 30.68 15.40 -22.21
C ILE A 126 30.39 16.45 -23.30
N ASN A 127 29.21 16.38 -23.90
CA ASN A 127 28.86 17.17 -25.09
C ASN A 127 28.17 18.49 -24.77
N GLY A 128 27.50 18.58 -23.61
CA GLY A 128 26.73 19.76 -23.18
C GLY A 128 25.53 20.11 -24.07
N ASN A 129 25.09 19.21 -24.96
CA ASN A 129 24.05 19.49 -25.94
C ASN A 129 22.74 18.73 -25.62
N LEU A 130 21.94 19.33 -24.76
CA LEU A 130 20.68 18.76 -24.26
C LEU A 130 19.71 18.36 -25.38
N ASN A 131 19.61 19.15 -26.45
CA ASN A 131 18.67 18.88 -27.55
C ASN A 131 18.96 17.58 -28.28
N VAL A 132 20.23 17.26 -28.48
CA VAL A 132 20.66 15.99 -29.11
C VAL A 132 20.36 14.82 -28.18
N ASP A 133 20.65 14.98 -26.89
CA ASP A 133 20.46 13.94 -25.89
C ASP A 133 18.98 13.60 -25.67
N ILE A 134 18.11 14.61 -25.68
CA ILE A 134 16.65 14.41 -25.68
C ILE A 134 16.22 13.66 -26.94
N ARG A 135 16.64 14.11 -28.13
CA ARG A 135 16.15 13.54 -29.38
C ARG A 135 16.48 12.06 -29.54
N TYR A 136 17.69 11.64 -29.16
CA TYR A 136 18.12 10.25 -29.31
C TYR A 136 17.88 9.41 -28.05
N GLY A 137 18.11 10.00 -26.87
CA GLY A 137 17.98 9.32 -25.58
C GLY A 137 16.53 8.98 -25.21
N MET A 138 15.54 9.70 -25.75
CA MET A 138 14.12 9.47 -25.46
C MET A 138 13.46 8.39 -26.34
N ILE A 139 14.11 7.94 -27.43
CA ILE A 139 13.51 6.99 -28.39
C ILE A 139 13.18 5.66 -27.71
N VAL A 140 14.16 5.07 -27.01
CA VAL A 140 13.99 3.78 -26.32
C VAL A 140 12.99 3.91 -25.16
N PRO A 141 13.11 4.91 -24.26
CA PRO A 141 12.13 5.12 -23.21
C PRO A 141 10.70 5.33 -23.70
N PHE A 142 10.50 6.11 -24.77
CA PHE A 142 9.18 6.35 -25.34
C PHE A 142 8.55 5.05 -25.87
N ALA A 143 9.28 4.30 -26.69
CA ALA A 143 8.79 3.02 -27.22
C ALA A 143 8.46 2.05 -26.09
N TYR A 144 9.31 1.99 -25.06
CA TYR A 144 9.11 1.11 -23.93
C TYR A 144 7.97 1.56 -23.00
N ALA A 145 7.72 2.86 -22.86
CA ALA A 145 6.57 3.37 -22.13
C ALA A 145 5.24 2.89 -22.74
N LEU A 146 5.13 2.84 -24.07
CA LEU A 146 3.96 2.27 -24.76
C LEU A 146 3.80 0.77 -24.49
N VAL A 147 4.92 0.02 -24.47
CA VAL A 147 4.93 -1.39 -24.08
C VAL A 147 4.44 -1.56 -22.64
N LEU A 148 4.95 -0.74 -21.71
CA LEU A 148 4.54 -0.78 -20.30
C LEU A 148 3.05 -0.50 -20.14
N LEU A 149 2.50 0.51 -20.82
CA LEU A 149 1.05 0.77 -20.79
C LEU A 149 0.25 -0.46 -21.24
N TRP A 150 0.64 -1.08 -22.35
CA TRP A 150 -0.02 -2.27 -22.85
C TRP A 150 0.09 -3.47 -21.89
N VAL A 151 1.28 -3.71 -21.33
CA VAL A 151 1.49 -4.82 -20.39
C VAL A 151 0.72 -4.58 -19.09
N MET A 152 0.71 -3.36 -18.56
CA MET A 152 -0.06 -3.00 -17.37
C MET A 152 -1.56 -3.21 -17.59
N PHE A 153 -2.08 -2.72 -18.73
CA PHE A 153 -3.47 -2.94 -19.12
C PHE A 153 -3.80 -4.44 -19.17
N LYS A 154 -2.96 -5.25 -19.83
CA LYS A 154 -3.13 -6.71 -19.92
C LYS A 154 -3.11 -7.38 -18.54
N ALA A 155 -2.20 -6.97 -17.67
CA ALA A 155 -2.05 -7.54 -16.33
C ALA A 155 -3.29 -7.29 -15.46
N ILE A 156 -3.84 -6.07 -15.49
CA ILE A 156 -5.07 -5.70 -14.77
C ILE A 156 -6.26 -6.56 -15.26
N HIS A 157 -6.41 -6.71 -16.58
CA HIS A 157 -7.49 -7.51 -17.16
C HIS A 157 -7.36 -9.00 -16.82
N TYR A 158 -6.14 -9.52 -16.78
CA TYR A 158 -5.89 -10.89 -16.38
C TYR A 158 -6.28 -11.13 -14.91
N GLN A 159 -5.85 -10.25 -13.99
CA GLN A 159 -6.17 -10.39 -12.57
C GLN A 159 -7.67 -10.31 -12.29
N ASN A 160 -8.40 -9.45 -13.02
CA ASN A 160 -9.85 -9.37 -12.91
C ASN A 160 -10.56 -10.66 -13.34
N ARG A 161 -10.06 -11.35 -14.38
CA ARG A 161 -10.62 -12.64 -14.81
C ARG A 161 -10.49 -13.72 -13.73
N GLU A 162 -9.39 -13.68 -12.97
CA GLU A 162 -9.11 -14.61 -11.86
C GLU A 162 -9.95 -14.29 -10.61
N LEU A 163 -9.90 -13.03 -10.13
CA LEU A 163 -10.51 -12.65 -8.84
C LEU A 163 -11.99 -12.30 -8.92
N LYS A 164 -12.49 -11.91 -10.11
CA LYS A 164 -13.88 -11.47 -10.35
C LYS A 164 -14.39 -10.36 -9.40
N ASN A 165 -13.48 -9.56 -8.83
CA ASN A 165 -13.81 -8.47 -7.93
C ASN A 165 -13.96 -7.14 -8.69
N LYS A 166 -15.20 -6.77 -9.00
CA LYS A 166 -15.51 -5.57 -9.79
C LYS A 166 -15.00 -4.27 -9.17
N LYS A 167 -15.04 -4.12 -7.83
CA LYS A 167 -14.57 -2.90 -7.16
C LYS A 167 -13.06 -2.73 -7.30
N GLN A 168 -12.32 -3.80 -7.02
CA GLN A 168 -10.86 -3.80 -7.14
C GLN A 168 -10.40 -3.54 -8.58
N TYR A 169 -11.05 -4.18 -9.56
CA TYR A 169 -10.75 -3.95 -10.97
C TYR A 169 -10.95 -2.49 -11.40
N LEU A 170 -12.04 -1.86 -10.94
CA LEU A 170 -12.27 -0.43 -11.24
C LEU A 170 -11.17 0.45 -10.62
N ASP A 171 -10.74 0.17 -9.40
CA ASP A 171 -9.66 0.93 -8.75
C ASP A 171 -8.33 0.80 -9.49
N GLU A 172 -7.97 -0.42 -9.90
CA GLU A 172 -6.78 -0.69 -10.71
C GLU A 172 -6.84 0.02 -12.07
N LEU A 173 -7.99 -0.02 -12.75
CA LEU A 173 -8.20 0.62 -14.03
C LEU A 173 -8.15 2.15 -13.94
N PHE A 174 -8.78 2.76 -12.92
CA PHE A 174 -8.74 4.20 -12.72
C PHE A 174 -7.33 4.68 -12.37
N MET A 175 -6.59 3.93 -11.55
CA MET A 175 -5.18 4.25 -11.30
C MET A 175 -4.34 4.12 -12.57
N TYR A 176 -4.58 3.10 -13.39
CA TYR A 176 -3.90 2.97 -14.69
C TYR A 176 -4.17 4.17 -15.60
N LEU A 177 -5.43 4.60 -15.72
CA LEU A 177 -5.79 5.77 -16.52
C LEU A 177 -5.16 7.04 -15.98
N ALA A 178 -5.12 7.22 -14.66
CA ALA A 178 -4.49 8.36 -14.01
C ALA A 178 -2.97 8.45 -14.28
N VAL A 179 -2.30 7.31 -14.39
CA VAL A 179 -0.86 7.26 -14.69
C VAL A 179 -0.56 7.35 -16.18
N SER A 180 -1.49 6.95 -17.05
CA SER A 180 -1.24 6.87 -18.49
C SER A 180 -0.71 8.17 -19.15
N PRO A 181 -1.08 9.40 -18.72
CA PRO A 181 -0.48 10.63 -19.24
C PRO A 181 1.03 10.75 -18.99
N TRP A 182 1.58 10.07 -17.98
CA TRP A 182 3.03 10.07 -17.73
C TRP A 182 3.82 9.39 -18.85
N ALA A 183 3.22 8.43 -19.56
CA ALA A 183 3.87 7.86 -20.73
C ALA A 183 4.02 8.89 -21.87
N ALA A 184 3.13 9.89 -21.90
CA ALA A 184 3.20 10.99 -22.87
C ALA A 184 4.29 12.03 -22.52
N LEU A 185 4.88 12.03 -21.31
CA LEU A 185 6.02 12.90 -21.02
C LEU A 185 7.22 12.60 -21.92
N ALA A 186 7.45 11.32 -22.22
CA ALA A 186 8.51 10.94 -23.13
C ALA A 186 8.26 11.46 -24.57
N PHE A 187 7.00 11.75 -24.90
CA PHE A 187 6.60 12.41 -26.13
C PHE A 187 6.68 13.94 -26.04
N PHE A 188 6.30 14.55 -24.92
CA PHE A 188 6.43 16.00 -24.70
C PHE A 188 7.88 16.47 -24.71
N GLY A 189 8.84 15.62 -24.32
CA GLY A 189 10.26 15.94 -24.56
C GLY A 189 10.61 16.14 -26.04
N LEU A 190 9.81 15.61 -26.97
CA LEU A 190 10.02 15.71 -28.42
C LEU A 190 9.17 16.81 -29.08
N VAL A 191 8.20 17.38 -28.37
CA VAL A 191 7.26 18.39 -28.89
C VAL A 191 7.26 19.60 -27.97
N GLU A 192 7.43 20.81 -28.51
CA GLU A 192 7.33 22.04 -27.72
C GLU A 192 5.88 22.28 -27.27
N GLU A 193 5.52 21.70 -26.12
CA GLU A 193 4.21 21.86 -25.50
C GLU A 193 4.20 22.90 -24.37
N SER A 194 3.01 23.39 -24.04
CA SER A 194 2.84 24.34 -22.95
C SER A 194 3.15 23.70 -21.59
N GLN A 195 4.01 24.35 -20.79
CA GLN A 195 4.30 23.97 -19.40
C GLN A 195 3.03 23.74 -18.57
N LEU A 196 1.96 24.50 -18.82
CA LEU A 196 0.69 24.34 -18.13
C LEU A 196 0.03 22.98 -18.45
N PHE A 197 0.12 22.54 -19.70
CA PHE A 197 -0.47 21.28 -20.14
C PHE A 197 0.27 20.09 -19.52
N GLU A 198 1.60 20.13 -19.53
CA GLU A 198 2.43 19.12 -18.86
C GLU A 198 2.06 18.98 -17.38
N VAL A 199 2.02 20.10 -16.66
CA VAL A 199 1.69 20.13 -15.23
C VAL A 199 0.30 19.57 -14.96
N LEU A 200 -0.72 19.95 -15.74
CA LEU A 200 -2.07 19.40 -15.57
C LEU A 200 -2.12 17.90 -15.85
N CYS A 201 -1.45 17.43 -16.92
CA CYS A 201 -1.40 16.01 -17.26
C CYS A 201 -0.73 15.17 -16.17
N THR A 202 0.40 15.64 -15.63
CA THR A 202 1.19 14.87 -14.65
C THR A 202 0.58 14.88 -13.25
N ASN A 203 -0.03 16.00 -12.84
CA ASN A 203 -0.52 16.20 -11.48
C ASN A 203 -1.98 15.77 -11.27
N THR A 204 -2.85 15.91 -12.28
CA THR A 204 -4.27 15.52 -12.15
C THR A 204 -4.42 14.02 -11.87
N GLY A 205 -3.56 13.20 -12.49
CA GLY A 205 -3.51 11.77 -12.24
C GLY A 205 -3.24 11.44 -10.77
N ILE A 206 -2.31 12.16 -10.14
CA ILE A 206 -1.95 11.91 -8.75
C ILE A 206 -3.05 12.31 -7.79
N VAL A 207 -3.75 13.42 -8.04
CA VAL A 207 -4.95 13.76 -7.24
C VAL A 207 -6.00 12.64 -7.32
N ALA A 208 -6.20 12.04 -8.50
CA ALA A 208 -7.10 10.91 -8.65
C ALA A 208 -6.61 9.66 -7.91
N ILE A 209 -5.32 9.32 -8.01
CA ILE A 209 -4.70 8.21 -7.27
C ILE A 209 -4.85 8.41 -5.77
N THR A 210 -4.61 9.63 -5.28
CA THR A 210 -4.79 10.01 -3.88
C THR A 210 -6.20 9.73 -3.42
N PHE A 211 -7.21 10.22 -4.15
CA PHE A 211 -8.61 10.02 -3.80
C PHE A 211 -8.97 8.53 -3.73
N ILE A 212 -8.53 7.74 -4.72
CA ILE A 212 -8.77 6.28 -4.75
C ILE A 212 -8.06 5.60 -3.57
N TYR A 213 -6.82 5.96 -3.29
CA TYR A 213 -6.05 5.41 -2.18
C TYR A 213 -6.73 5.69 -0.83
N PHE A 214 -7.15 6.93 -0.59
CA PHE A 214 -7.90 7.30 0.62
C PHE A 214 -9.20 6.51 0.75
N ARG A 215 -9.97 6.39 -0.33
CA ARG A 215 -11.21 5.61 -0.35
C ARG A 215 -10.96 4.13 -0.02
N LYS A 216 -9.90 3.55 -0.59
CA LYS A 216 -9.49 2.16 -0.35
C LYS A 216 -9.02 1.96 1.10
N MET A 217 -8.24 2.91 1.62
CA MET A 217 -7.75 2.91 3.01
C MET A 217 -8.92 2.92 4.00
N ILE A 218 -9.87 3.86 3.84
CA ILE A 218 -11.05 3.95 4.72
C ILE A 218 -11.91 2.69 4.66
N SER A 219 -12.10 2.12 3.46
CA SER A 219 -12.83 0.86 3.31
C SER A 219 -12.14 -0.28 4.05
N HIS A 220 -10.82 -0.41 3.90
CA HIS A 220 -10.04 -1.45 4.56
C HIS A 220 -10.13 -1.35 6.09
N GLU A 221 -9.96 -0.14 6.64
CA GLU A 221 -10.10 0.11 8.08
C GLU A 221 -11.49 -0.27 8.61
N HIS A 222 -12.56 0.08 7.88
CA HIS A 222 -13.91 -0.28 8.27
C HIS A 222 -14.16 -1.78 8.21
N ASP A 223 -13.63 -2.47 7.20
CA ASP A 223 -13.78 -3.91 7.06
C ASP A 223 -13.01 -4.66 8.16
N GLU A 224 -11.79 -4.24 8.49
CA GLU A 224 -11.02 -4.79 9.63
C GLU A 224 -11.71 -4.54 10.97
N HIS A 225 -12.22 -3.32 11.18
CA HIS A 225 -12.93 -2.99 12.42
C HIS A 225 -14.20 -3.82 12.59
N ARG A 226 -14.97 -4.03 11.51
CA ARG A 226 -16.15 -4.91 11.52
C ARG A 226 -15.77 -6.35 11.81
N ALA A 227 -14.74 -6.88 11.15
CA ALA A 227 -14.26 -8.24 11.39
C ALA A 227 -13.83 -8.44 12.85
N PHE A 228 -13.14 -7.46 13.43
CA PHE A 228 -12.78 -7.47 14.85
C PHE A 228 -14.01 -7.46 15.76
N GLN A 229 -14.97 -6.56 15.52
CA GLN A 229 -16.21 -6.51 16.29
C GLN A 229 -17.00 -7.82 16.21
N GLU A 230 -17.11 -8.40 15.02
CA GLU A 230 -17.77 -9.71 14.83
C GLU A 230 -17.03 -10.83 15.57
N ALA A 231 -15.70 -10.84 15.55
CA ALA A 231 -14.91 -11.82 16.28
C ALA A 231 -15.11 -11.68 17.80
N VAL A 232 -15.09 -10.46 18.33
CA VAL A 232 -15.35 -10.18 19.74
C VAL A 232 -16.78 -10.58 20.13
N LEU A 233 -17.79 -10.28 19.31
CA LEU A 233 -19.17 -10.67 19.56
C LEU A 233 -19.33 -12.20 19.55
N LYS A 234 -18.70 -12.91 18.60
CA LYS A 234 -18.70 -14.38 18.55
C LYS A 234 -18.08 -14.99 19.81
N LEU A 235 -16.98 -14.42 20.31
CA LEU A 235 -16.36 -14.88 21.55
C LEU A 235 -17.26 -14.65 22.77
N ARG A 236 -17.90 -13.49 22.85
CA ARG A 236 -18.85 -13.16 23.91
C ARG A 236 -20.06 -14.10 23.90
N ASN A 237 -20.68 -14.31 22.73
CA ASN A 237 -21.82 -15.21 22.61
C ASN A 237 -21.45 -16.65 23.01
N ARG A 238 -20.25 -17.14 22.64
CA ARG A 238 -19.78 -18.46 23.10
C ARG A 238 -19.63 -18.55 24.61
N GLN A 239 -19.19 -17.49 25.27
CA GLN A 239 -19.12 -17.45 26.74
C GLN A 239 -20.51 -17.44 27.37
N ASP A 240 -21.43 -16.63 26.84
CA ASP A 240 -22.82 -16.57 27.32
C ASP A 240 -23.52 -17.93 27.14
N ASP A 241 -23.33 -18.59 25.99
CA ASP A 241 -23.85 -19.93 25.72
C ASP A 241 -23.30 -20.98 26.70
N PHE A 242 -21.99 -20.94 26.97
CA PHE A 242 -21.35 -21.82 27.95
C PHE A 242 -21.92 -21.61 29.36
N GLU A 243 -22.08 -20.35 29.79
CA GLU A 243 -22.65 -20.05 31.10
C GLU A 243 -24.11 -20.51 31.22
N GLN A 244 -24.90 -20.38 30.16
CA GLN A 244 -26.27 -20.88 30.12
C GLN A 244 -26.32 -22.42 30.20
N GLN A 245 -25.46 -23.12 29.46
CA GLN A 245 -25.36 -24.57 29.54
C GLN A 245 -24.86 -25.05 30.90
N ALA A 246 -23.85 -24.40 31.48
CA ALA A 246 -23.38 -24.70 32.83
C ALA A 246 -24.51 -24.58 33.86
N LYS A 247 -25.35 -23.53 33.75
CA LYS A 247 -26.54 -23.37 34.58
C LYS A 247 -27.58 -24.46 34.35
N SER A 248 -27.84 -24.88 33.11
CA SER A 248 -28.82 -25.92 32.80
C SER A 248 -28.44 -27.30 33.35
N TYR A 249 -27.14 -27.60 33.42
CA TYR A 249 -26.61 -28.79 34.10
C TYR A 249 -26.49 -28.64 35.63
N GLY A 250 -26.90 -27.51 36.20
CA GLY A 250 -26.88 -27.28 37.65
C GLY A 250 -25.47 -27.14 38.22
N TYR A 251 -24.53 -26.56 37.47
CA TYR A 251 -23.19 -26.29 37.96
C TYR A 251 -23.19 -25.12 38.94
N SER A 252 -22.50 -25.32 40.07
CA SER A 252 -22.14 -24.25 40.99
C SER A 252 -21.09 -23.34 40.35
N ARG A 253 -20.92 -22.13 40.88
CA ARG A 253 -19.91 -21.18 40.42
C ARG A 253 -18.50 -21.79 40.35
N ARG A 254 -18.13 -22.60 41.34
CA ARG A 254 -16.82 -23.28 41.41
C ARG A 254 -16.68 -24.39 40.37
N GLU A 255 -17.74 -25.13 40.11
CA GLU A 255 -17.76 -26.14 39.03
C GLU A 255 -17.64 -25.47 37.66
N THR A 256 -18.36 -24.37 37.42
CA THR A 256 -18.26 -23.59 36.17
C THR A 256 -16.84 -23.06 35.92
N GLU A 257 -16.18 -22.54 36.95
CA GLU A 257 -14.77 -22.10 36.87
C GLU A 257 -13.83 -23.26 36.47
N ILE A 258 -13.98 -24.43 37.11
CA ILE A 258 -13.14 -25.61 36.83
C ILE A 258 -13.41 -26.18 35.44
N VAL A 259 -14.68 -26.27 35.03
CA VAL A 259 -15.06 -26.72 33.68
C VAL A 259 -14.50 -25.80 32.60
N LEU A 260 -14.59 -24.48 32.78
CA LEU A 260 -14.10 -23.52 31.80
C LEU A 260 -12.59 -23.70 31.56
N LEU A 261 -11.81 -23.80 32.64
CA LEU A 261 -10.36 -24.02 32.54
C LEU A 261 -10.02 -25.40 31.95
N LEU A 262 -10.82 -26.42 32.28
CA LEU A 262 -10.68 -27.76 31.69
C LEU A 262 -10.91 -27.74 30.17
N CYS A 263 -11.96 -27.06 29.70
CA CYS A 263 -12.28 -26.89 28.28
C CYS A 263 -11.23 -26.05 27.54
N GLN A 264 -10.57 -25.11 28.21
CA GLN A 264 -9.42 -24.35 27.67
C GLN A 264 -8.14 -25.19 27.54
N GLY A 265 -8.16 -26.47 27.92
CA GLY A 265 -7.03 -27.37 27.74
C GLY A 265 -6.05 -27.43 28.91
N LEU A 266 -6.31 -26.75 30.02
CA LEU A 266 -5.41 -26.81 31.18
C LEU A 266 -5.38 -28.22 31.79
N THR A 267 -4.22 -28.58 32.34
CA THR A 267 -4.03 -29.81 33.13
C THR A 267 -4.60 -29.63 34.53
N TYR A 268 -4.92 -30.72 35.23
CA TYR A 268 -5.52 -30.65 36.57
C TYR A 268 -4.61 -29.91 37.55
N LYS A 269 -3.30 -30.16 37.49
CA LYS A 269 -2.29 -29.40 38.22
C LYS A 269 -2.35 -27.89 37.94
N ALA A 270 -2.36 -27.48 36.66
CA ALA A 270 -2.43 -26.05 36.29
C ALA A 270 -3.74 -25.38 36.74
N ILE A 271 -4.85 -26.12 36.74
CA ILE A 271 -6.14 -25.65 37.28
C ILE A 271 -6.05 -25.46 38.80
N GLY A 272 -5.44 -26.42 39.50
CA GLY A 272 -5.22 -26.38 40.95
C GLY A 272 -4.38 -25.17 41.36
N ASP A 273 -3.24 -24.98 40.67
CA ASP A 273 -2.35 -23.84 40.89
C ASP A 273 -3.07 -22.50 40.66
N ARG A 274 -3.87 -22.39 39.58
CA ARG A 274 -4.59 -21.15 39.22
C ARG A 274 -5.74 -20.82 40.16
N LEU A 275 -6.43 -21.83 40.69
CA LEU A 275 -7.58 -21.66 41.58
C LEU A 275 -7.20 -21.75 43.07
N PHE A 276 -5.91 -21.93 43.38
CA PHE A 276 -5.36 -22.14 44.72
C PHE A 276 -6.02 -23.31 45.46
N ILE A 277 -6.16 -24.46 44.78
CA ILE A 277 -6.73 -25.71 45.32
C ILE A 277 -5.85 -26.91 44.95
N SER A 278 -5.97 -28.01 45.69
CA SER A 278 -5.21 -29.22 45.38
C SER A 278 -5.65 -29.85 44.05
N GLU A 279 -4.73 -30.52 43.36
CA GLU A 279 -5.04 -31.29 42.13
C GLU A 279 -6.14 -32.34 42.38
N ASN A 280 -6.12 -32.98 43.55
CA ASN A 280 -7.18 -33.90 43.98
C ASN A 280 -8.55 -33.22 44.11
N THR A 281 -8.60 -31.95 44.53
CA THR A 281 -9.84 -31.17 44.57
C THR A 281 -10.38 -30.91 43.17
N VAL A 282 -9.50 -30.63 42.20
CA VAL A 282 -9.86 -30.47 40.79
C VAL A 282 -10.45 -31.77 40.26
N ASP A 283 -9.75 -32.90 40.43
CA ASP A 283 -10.20 -34.21 39.95
C ASP A 283 -11.57 -34.60 40.52
N ASN A 284 -11.73 -34.52 41.85
CA ASN A 284 -13.02 -34.78 42.51
C ASN A 284 -14.16 -33.90 41.98
N THR A 285 -13.87 -32.65 41.63
CA THR A 285 -14.87 -31.74 41.07
C THR A 285 -15.21 -32.12 39.63
N VAL A 286 -14.22 -32.50 38.82
CA VAL A 286 -14.41 -32.99 37.45
C VAL A 286 -15.27 -34.25 37.42
N GLN A 287 -15.10 -35.17 38.36
CA GLN A 287 -15.96 -36.36 38.48
C GLN A 287 -17.44 -36.00 38.75
N LYS A 288 -17.69 -34.99 39.61
CA LYS A 288 -19.05 -34.45 39.85
C LYS A 288 -19.63 -33.82 38.60
N ILE A 289 -18.84 -33.05 37.86
CA ILE A 289 -19.21 -32.42 36.59
C ILE A 289 -19.63 -33.49 35.57
N TYR A 290 -18.82 -34.54 35.38
CA TYR A 290 -19.12 -35.66 34.49
C TYR A 290 -20.41 -36.38 34.89
N SER A 291 -20.63 -36.56 36.19
CA SER A 291 -21.85 -37.17 36.72
C SER A 291 -23.09 -36.32 36.40
N LYS A 292 -23.01 -34.99 36.56
CA LYS A 292 -24.10 -34.05 36.24
C LYS A 292 -24.39 -33.93 34.74
N THR A 293 -23.38 -34.12 33.88
CA THR A 293 -23.55 -34.04 32.41
C THR A 293 -23.76 -35.39 31.73
N GLY A 294 -23.54 -36.50 32.43
CA GLY A 294 -23.64 -37.86 31.87
C GLY A 294 -22.59 -38.14 30.79
N VAL A 295 -21.43 -37.50 30.84
CA VAL A 295 -20.30 -37.74 29.91
C VAL A 295 -19.22 -38.57 30.57
N LYS A 296 -18.44 -39.30 29.78
CA LYS A 296 -17.38 -40.21 30.28
C LYS A 296 -15.98 -39.74 29.97
N SER A 297 -15.83 -38.68 29.16
CA SER A 297 -14.53 -38.16 28.77
C SER A 297 -14.52 -36.64 28.66
N LYS A 298 -13.32 -36.07 28.81
CA LYS A 298 -13.06 -34.64 28.56
C LYS A 298 -13.53 -34.21 27.17
N LEU A 299 -13.32 -35.06 26.17
CA LEU A 299 -13.66 -34.76 24.78
C LEU A 299 -15.17 -34.74 24.54
N GLU A 300 -15.92 -35.62 25.20
CA GLU A 300 -17.38 -35.57 25.22
C GLU A 300 -17.92 -34.34 25.96
N LEU A 301 -17.31 -33.97 27.08
CA LEU A 301 -17.67 -32.76 27.83
C LEU A 301 -17.49 -31.51 26.96
N ILE A 302 -16.34 -31.37 26.31
CA ILE A 302 -16.03 -30.25 25.40
C ILE A 302 -17.07 -30.17 24.28
N ARG A 303 -17.40 -31.31 23.65
CA ARG A 303 -18.43 -31.37 22.60
C ARG A 303 -19.82 -30.98 23.10
N LYS A 304 -20.21 -31.43 24.30
CA LYS A 304 -21.51 -31.07 24.89
C LYS A 304 -21.61 -29.60 25.27
N LEU A 305 -20.49 -28.99 25.68
CA LEU A 305 -20.44 -27.61 26.15
C LEU A 305 -20.07 -26.60 25.04
N GLY A 306 -19.92 -27.03 23.79
CA GLY A 306 -19.72 -26.16 22.63
C GLY A 306 -18.33 -25.51 22.53
N PHE A 307 -17.30 -26.13 23.12
CA PHE A 307 -15.90 -25.66 23.05
C PHE A 307 -15.10 -26.27 21.90
#